data_AF-A0A954BRB1-F1
#
_entry.id   AF-A0A954BRB1-F1
#
_cell.length_a   1.000
_cell.length_b   1.000
_cell.length_c   1.000
_cell.angle_alpha   90.00
_cell.angle_beta   90.00
_cell.angle_gamma   90.00
#
_symmetry.space_group_name_H-M   'P 1'
#
loop_
_entity.id
_entity.type
_entity.pdbx_description
1 polymer ?
#
loop_
_entity_poly.entity_id
_entity_poly.type
_entity_poly.pdbx_seq_one_letter_code
_entity_poly.pdbx_strand_id
1 'polypeptide(L)'
;GTDYIDLYILHAWDRLTPAEEVMRTLDDLVTAGKVRHIGLSNVPAWYAGRAQTLAELRGWEPVSAVQLEYSLAERAIENEFVDLGTRLGMGIMVWSPLASGLLSGKYRPGREGGEGEGRLAALAGSGNPVFEKFTERNWRIVAELEAVAGELGRPMAQVAVNWVANRPGVATVLVGATKLSQLQGSLAALDFAIPAELAARLEAASAPQPGYPYTFFSPAMQGMVTGGATVGDKPPAYLPDRTVAAAGASVDASDAEAG
;
A
#
# COMPACT_ATOMS: atom_id res chain seq x y z
N GLY A 1 -3.45 18.37 22.89
CA GLY A 1 -2.48 18.41 21.78
C GLY A 1 -1.35 17.45 22.09
N THR A 2 -0.47 17.20 21.13
CA THR A 2 0.77 16.41 21.30
C THR A 2 1.95 17.30 20.91
N ASP A 3 3.12 17.03 21.49
CA ASP A 3 4.36 17.76 21.19
C ASP A 3 5.16 17.14 20.04
N TYR A 4 4.78 15.94 19.60
CA TYR A 4 5.43 15.21 18.51
C TYR A 4 4.44 14.45 17.64
N ILE A 5 4.90 14.07 16.45
CA ILE A 5 4.20 13.22 15.49
C ILE A 5 4.99 11.90 15.34
N ASP A 6 4.33 10.75 15.48
CA ASP A 6 5.00 9.45 15.29
C ASP A 6 5.51 9.27 13.86
N LEU A 7 4.68 9.56 12.86
CA LEU A 7 5.02 9.44 11.45
C LEU A 7 4.55 10.68 10.68
N TYR A 8 5.50 11.47 10.18
CA TYR A 8 5.19 12.63 9.34
C TYR A 8 5.37 12.28 7.86
N ILE A 9 4.29 12.39 7.09
CA ILE A 9 4.25 11.94 5.71
C ILE A 9 4.18 13.14 4.78
N LEU A 10 5.15 13.27 3.87
CA LEU A 10 5.06 14.19 2.75
C LEU A 10 3.93 13.71 1.81
N HIS A 11 2.85 14.48 1.73
CA HIS A 11 1.59 14.04 1.12
C HIS A 11 1.66 13.84 -0.41
N ALA A 12 2.39 14.73 -1.09
CA ALA A 12 2.69 14.68 -2.50
C ALA A 12 3.93 15.55 -2.75
N TRP A 13 4.81 15.14 -3.66
CA TRP A 13 5.97 15.95 -4.02
C TRP A 13 5.57 17.08 -4.97
N ASP A 14 5.99 18.30 -4.63
CA ASP A 14 5.68 19.53 -5.38
C ASP A 14 6.40 19.62 -6.74
N ARG A 15 7.38 18.74 -6.99
CA ARG A 15 8.23 18.72 -8.19
C ARG A 15 9.13 19.94 -8.37
N LEU A 16 9.25 20.77 -7.34
CA LEU A 16 10.05 22.00 -7.33
C LEU A 16 11.16 21.91 -6.29
N THR A 17 10.84 21.46 -5.09
CA THR A 17 11.79 21.37 -3.98
C THR A 17 12.66 20.12 -4.16
N PRO A 18 14.00 20.26 -4.23
CA PRO A 18 14.91 19.13 -4.40
C PRO A 18 14.80 18.14 -3.24
N ALA A 19 15.04 16.85 -3.52
CA ALA A 19 14.98 15.79 -2.51
C ALA A 19 15.97 16.05 -1.35
N GLU A 20 17.11 16.67 -1.61
CA GLU A 20 18.11 17.05 -0.61
C GLU A 20 17.55 18.03 0.43
N GLU A 21 16.83 19.05 -0.03
CA GLU A 21 16.23 20.06 0.85
C GLU A 21 15.08 19.47 1.66
N VAL A 22 14.22 18.67 1.00
CA VAL A 22 13.13 17.95 1.66
C VAL A 22 13.68 17.02 2.73
N MET A 23 14.62 16.14 2.39
CA MET A 23 15.15 15.17 3.33
C MET A 23 15.94 15.82 4.46
N ARG A 24 16.69 16.91 4.19
CA ARG A 24 17.35 17.66 5.25
C ARG A 24 16.34 18.25 6.24
N THR A 25 15.26 18.84 5.72
CA THR A 25 14.22 19.45 6.56
C THR A 25 13.52 18.40 7.42
N LEU A 26 13.22 17.24 6.85
CA LEU A 26 12.60 16.12 7.56
C LEU A 26 13.53 15.57 8.66
N ASP A 27 14.82 15.43 8.37
CA ASP A 27 15.86 15.05 9.34
C ASP A 27 16.00 16.07 10.50
N ASP A 28 15.94 17.37 10.18
CA ASP A 28 15.96 18.43 11.19
C ASP A 28 14.74 18.37 12.13
N LEU A 29 13.56 18.04 11.61
CA LEU A 29 12.35 17.86 12.42
C LEU A 29 12.46 16.66 13.37
N VAL A 30 13.09 15.57 12.91
CA VAL A 30 13.35 14.38 13.72
C VAL A 30 14.38 14.67 14.80
N THR A 31 15.50 15.30 14.42
CA THR A 31 16.55 15.73 15.35
C THR A 31 16.01 16.68 16.43
N ALA A 32 15.08 17.57 16.06
CA ALA A 32 14.40 18.46 16.99
C ALA A 32 13.36 17.77 17.89
N GLY A 33 13.11 16.47 17.73
CA GLY A 33 12.14 15.69 18.51
C GLY A 33 10.68 15.95 18.17
N LYS A 34 10.39 16.69 17.09
CA LYS A 34 9.02 17.03 16.65
C LYS A 34 8.38 15.90 15.85
N VAL A 35 9.19 15.06 15.24
CA VAL A 35 8.79 13.90 14.45
C VAL A 35 9.62 12.69 14.90
N ARG A 36 9.03 11.49 14.92
CA ARG A 36 9.79 10.26 15.22
C ARG A 36 10.27 9.57 13.95
N HIS A 37 9.39 9.44 12.96
CA HIS A 37 9.69 8.82 11.66
C HIS A 37 9.09 9.61 10.51
N ILE A 38 9.65 9.40 9.33
CA ILE A 38 9.22 10.09 8.11
C ILE A 38 8.71 9.10 7.07
N GLY A 39 7.78 9.57 6.25
CA GLY A 39 7.22 8.82 5.14
C GLY A 39 6.96 9.70 3.93
N LEU A 40 6.71 9.05 2.81
CA LEU A 40 6.36 9.70 1.54
C LEU A 40 4.99 9.20 1.07
N SER A 41 4.27 10.02 0.33
CA SER A 41 3.00 9.65 -0.28
C SER A 41 2.94 10.23 -1.68
N ASN A 42 2.35 9.48 -2.61
CA ASN A 42 2.08 9.93 -3.98
C ASN A 42 3.28 10.55 -4.71
N VAL A 43 4.50 10.05 -4.43
CA VAL A 43 5.72 10.42 -5.15
C VAL A 43 6.01 9.41 -6.26
N PRO A 44 6.85 9.72 -7.26
CA PRO A 44 7.39 8.71 -8.16
C PRO A 44 8.39 7.77 -7.45
N ALA A 45 8.48 6.51 -7.86
CA ALA A 45 9.38 5.53 -7.24
C ALA A 45 10.85 5.94 -7.29
N TRP A 46 11.31 6.55 -8.40
CA TRP A 46 12.68 7.07 -8.49
C TRP A 46 12.98 8.17 -7.46
N TYR A 47 11.98 8.98 -7.09
CA TYR A 47 12.14 10.03 -6.10
C TYR A 47 12.23 9.43 -4.69
N ALA A 48 11.37 8.48 -4.36
CA ALA A 48 11.45 7.74 -3.11
C ALA A 48 12.78 6.99 -2.96
N GLY A 49 13.26 6.34 -4.04
CA GLY A 49 14.59 5.71 -4.07
C GLY A 49 15.73 6.71 -3.87
N ARG A 50 15.66 7.90 -4.48
CA ARG A 50 16.62 8.99 -4.25
C ARG A 50 16.61 9.45 -2.79
N ALA A 51 15.42 9.68 -2.22
CA ALA A 51 15.25 10.09 -0.82
C ALA A 51 15.89 9.08 0.14
N GLN A 52 15.62 7.80 -0.06
CA GLN A 52 16.23 6.74 0.75
C GLN A 52 17.75 6.69 0.58
N THR A 53 18.25 6.77 -0.66
CA THR A 53 19.70 6.79 -0.93
C THR A 53 20.39 7.99 -0.26
N LEU A 54 19.76 9.16 -0.25
CA LEU A 54 20.27 10.34 0.44
C LEU A 54 20.33 10.13 1.96
N ALA A 55 19.29 9.54 2.55
CA ALA A 55 19.28 9.21 3.97
C ALA A 55 20.45 8.31 4.34
N GLU A 56 20.67 7.24 3.58
CA GLU A 56 21.78 6.31 3.79
C GLU A 56 23.15 6.97 3.63
N LEU A 57 23.32 7.78 2.58
CA LEU A 57 24.60 8.44 2.28
C LEU A 57 24.96 9.52 3.31
N ARG A 58 23.95 10.23 3.84
CA ARG A 58 24.14 11.37 4.73
C ARG A 58 23.99 11.02 6.21
N GLY A 59 23.51 9.82 6.53
CA GLY A 59 23.14 9.44 7.90
C GLY A 59 21.93 10.22 8.41
N TRP A 60 21.01 10.61 7.53
CA TRP A 60 19.75 11.25 7.92
C TRP A 60 18.69 10.20 8.26
N GLU A 61 17.58 10.64 8.87
CA GLU A 61 16.43 9.76 9.14
C GLU A 61 15.99 8.99 7.86
N PRO A 62 15.89 7.64 7.91
CA PRO A 62 15.42 6.84 6.79
C PRO A 62 13.94 7.08 6.48
N VAL A 63 13.55 6.92 5.21
CA VAL A 63 12.14 6.84 4.84
C VAL A 63 11.58 5.51 5.33
N SER A 64 10.68 5.57 6.32
CA SER A 64 10.12 4.37 6.96
C SER A 64 8.91 3.81 6.22
N ALA A 65 8.15 4.68 5.54
CA ALA A 65 6.88 4.30 4.93
C ALA A 65 6.59 5.02 3.61
N VAL A 66 5.88 4.33 2.71
CA VAL A 66 5.27 4.91 1.52
C VAL A 66 3.75 4.70 1.54
N GLN A 67 2.99 5.79 1.54
CA GLN A 67 1.53 5.76 1.57
C GLN A 67 0.96 5.88 0.15
N LEU A 68 0.30 4.83 -0.34
CA LEU A 68 -0.11 4.72 -1.76
C LEU A 68 -1.49 4.06 -1.94
N GLU A 69 -2.17 4.38 -3.05
CA GLU A 69 -3.43 3.71 -3.40
C GLU A 69 -3.13 2.27 -3.76
N TYR A 70 -3.81 1.32 -3.10
CA TYR A 70 -3.71 -0.07 -3.49
C TYR A 70 -5.01 -0.80 -3.21
N SER A 71 -5.53 -1.50 -4.21
CA SER A 71 -6.74 -2.31 -4.13
C SER A 71 -6.79 -3.26 -5.32
N LEU A 72 -7.79 -4.15 -5.38
CA LEU A 72 -8.04 -4.93 -6.59
C LEU A 72 -8.27 -4.04 -7.82
N ALA A 73 -8.84 -2.85 -7.66
CA ALA A 73 -9.10 -1.94 -8.78
C ALA A 73 -7.88 -1.11 -9.18
N GLU A 74 -6.95 -0.86 -8.27
CA GLU A 74 -5.76 -0.03 -8.49
C GLU A 74 -4.51 -0.78 -8.00
N ARG A 75 -3.70 -1.26 -8.96
CA ARG A 75 -2.52 -2.11 -8.71
C ARG A 75 -1.24 -1.52 -9.29
N ALA A 76 -1.24 -0.24 -9.71
CA ALA A 76 -0.10 0.38 -10.38
C ALA A 76 1.20 0.38 -9.55
N ILE A 77 1.08 0.37 -8.22
CA ILE A 77 2.23 0.34 -7.31
C ILE A 77 3.07 -0.94 -7.46
N GLU A 78 2.49 -2.02 -7.98
CA GLU A 78 3.19 -3.30 -8.20
C GLU A 78 4.30 -3.20 -9.24
N ASN A 79 4.30 -2.18 -10.10
CA ASN A 79 5.35 -2.01 -11.09
C ASN A 79 6.71 -1.61 -10.51
N GLU A 80 6.72 -0.93 -9.35
CA GLU A 80 7.95 -0.33 -8.80
C GLU A 80 7.96 -0.28 -7.27
N PHE A 81 6.86 0.13 -6.63
CA PHE A 81 6.84 0.44 -5.21
C PHE A 81 6.88 -0.79 -4.30
N VAL A 82 6.36 -1.93 -4.76
CA VAL A 82 6.48 -3.21 -4.03
C VAL A 82 7.94 -3.64 -3.94
N ASP A 83 8.67 -3.58 -5.06
CA ASP A 83 10.11 -3.88 -5.08
C ASP A 83 10.91 -2.84 -4.30
N LEU A 84 10.59 -1.54 -4.47
CA LEU A 84 11.21 -0.46 -3.72
C LEU A 84 11.06 -0.69 -2.20
N GLY A 85 9.85 -0.99 -1.74
CA GLY A 85 9.55 -1.19 -0.32
C GLY A 85 10.26 -2.40 0.26
N THR A 86 10.16 -3.55 -0.40
CA THR A 86 10.76 -4.80 0.07
C THR A 86 12.29 -4.81 -0.02
N ARG A 87 12.89 -4.08 -0.95
CA ARG A 87 14.36 -4.04 -1.14
C ARG A 87 15.05 -2.92 -0.37
N LEU A 88 14.40 -1.77 -0.18
CA LEU A 88 15.01 -0.60 0.48
C LEU A 88 14.45 -0.30 1.87
N GLY A 89 13.53 -1.13 2.38
CA GLY A 89 13.04 -1.06 3.76
C GLY A 89 11.96 -0.01 3.99
N MET A 90 11.09 0.23 3.02
CA MET A 90 9.94 1.15 3.15
C MET A 90 8.64 0.35 3.25
N GLY A 91 7.94 0.43 4.39
CA GLY A 91 6.65 -0.23 4.57
C GLY A 91 5.55 0.44 3.74
N ILE A 92 4.76 -0.34 3.00
CA ILE A 92 3.65 0.19 2.22
C ILE A 92 2.44 0.40 3.13
N MET A 93 1.98 1.66 3.22
CA MET A 93 0.74 2.04 3.87
C MET A 93 -0.35 2.21 2.82
N VAL A 94 -1.33 1.33 2.80
CA VAL A 94 -2.36 1.34 1.76
C VAL A 94 -3.46 2.34 2.11
N TRP A 95 -3.80 3.23 1.19
CA TRP A 95 -5.04 4.01 1.23
C TRP A 95 -6.03 3.55 0.16
N SER A 96 -7.32 3.85 0.38
CA SER A 96 -8.44 3.41 -0.46
C SER A 96 -8.46 1.90 -0.80
N PRO A 97 -8.35 0.99 0.19
CA PRO A 97 -8.36 -0.46 -0.06
C PRO A 97 -9.66 -0.96 -0.73
N LEU A 98 -10.74 -0.20 -0.61
CA LEU A 98 -12.04 -0.49 -1.23
C LEU A 98 -12.30 0.32 -2.52
N ALA A 99 -11.29 1.01 -3.06
CA ALA A 99 -11.39 1.89 -4.23
C ALA A 99 -12.58 2.86 -4.13
N SER A 100 -12.58 3.71 -3.10
CA SER A 100 -13.67 4.65 -2.79
C SER A 100 -15.06 3.98 -2.58
N GLY A 101 -15.06 2.68 -2.25
CA GLY A 101 -16.25 1.89 -1.97
C GLY A 101 -16.74 1.07 -3.15
N LEU A 102 -16.09 1.11 -4.32
CA LEU A 102 -16.40 0.24 -5.46
C LEU A 102 -16.46 -1.24 -5.03
N LEU A 103 -15.46 -1.68 -4.26
CA LEU A 103 -15.27 -3.09 -3.86
C LEU A 103 -16.12 -3.51 -2.65
N SER A 104 -17.05 -2.67 -2.20
CA SER A 104 -17.89 -2.96 -1.03
C SER A 104 -19.17 -3.75 -1.36
N GLY A 105 -19.52 -3.88 -2.65
CA GLY A 105 -20.76 -4.52 -3.11
C GLY A 105 -21.97 -3.59 -3.22
N LYS A 106 -21.80 -2.30 -2.90
CA LYS A 106 -22.90 -1.30 -2.90
C LYS A 106 -23.22 -0.68 -4.27
N TYR A 107 -22.35 -0.89 -5.27
CA TYR A 107 -22.53 -0.35 -6.61
C TYR A 107 -22.81 -1.47 -7.61
N ARG A 108 -23.66 -1.19 -8.60
CA ARG A 108 -24.01 -2.09 -9.70
C ARG A 108 -23.84 -1.38 -11.04
N PRO A 109 -23.60 -2.11 -12.15
CA PRO A 109 -23.61 -1.52 -13.49
C PRO A 109 -24.95 -0.81 -13.76
N GLY A 110 -24.91 0.37 -14.38
CA GLY A 110 -26.09 1.20 -14.62
C GLY A 110 -25.94 2.11 -15.84
N ARG A 111 -26.95 2.93 -16.14
CA ARG A 111 -27.01 3.72 -17.40
C ARG A 111 -25.86 4.71 -17.57
N GLU A 112 -25.33 5.25 -16.48
CA GLU A 112 -24.17 6.19 -16.47
C GLU A 112 -22.87 5.48 -16.05
N GLY A 113 -22.75 4.20 -16.37
CA GLY A 113 -21.60 3.37 -16.02
C GLY A 113 -21.73 2.68 -14.65
N GLY A 114 -22.48 3.24 -13.70
CA GLY A 114 -22.76 2.61 -12.40
C GLY A 114 -23.85 3.31 -11.58
N GLU A 115 -24.55 2.55 -10.74
CA GLU A 115 -25.61 3.03 -9.83
C GLU A 115 -25.34 2.56 -8.39
N GLY A 116 -25.66 3.39 -7.39
CA GLY A 116 -25.51 3.09 -5.97
C GLY A 116 -25.20 4.33 -5.12
N GLU A 117 -25.22 4.19 -3.81
CA GLU A 117 -25.04 5.31 -2.87
C GLU A 117 -23.62 5.41 -2.28
N GLY A 118 -23.15 6.65 -2.07
CA GLY A 118 -21.92 6.97 -1.35
C GLY A 118 -20.85 7.67 -2.21
N ARG A 119 -19.60 7.67 -1.74
CA ARG A 119 -18.52 8.56 -2.22
C ARG A 119 -18.32 8.61 -3.74
N LEU A 120 -18.33 7.46 -4.44
CA LEU A 120 -18.15 7.47 -5.90
C LEU A 120 -19.33 8.12 -6.64
N ALA A 121 -20.57 7.88 -6.19
CA ALA A 121 -21.73 8.52 -6.80
C ALA A 121 -21.79 10.02 -6.49
N ALA A 122 -21.42 10.41 -5.26
CA ALA A 122 -21.39 11.83 -4.85
C ALA A 122 -20.31 12.65 -5.58
N LEU A 123 -19.25 12.00 -6.06
CA LEU A 123 -18.12 12.64 -6.76
C LEU A 123 -18.04 12.24 -8.24
N ALA A 124 -19.08 11.58 -8.76
CA ALA A 124 -19.20 11.27 -10.17
C ALA A 124 -19.19 12.57 -10.98
N GLY A 125 -18.37 12.62 -12.04
CA GLY A 125 -18.22 13.82 -12.86
C GLY A 125 -17.38 14.94 -12.25
N SER A 126 -16.71 14.72 -11.10
CA SER A 126 -15.78 15.71 -10.51
C SER A 126 -14.51 15.96 -11.34
N GLY A 127 -14.24 15.14 -12.36
CA GLY A 127 -13.03 15.19 -13.17
C GLY A 127 -11.76 14.75 -12.43
N ASN A 128 -11.89 14.24 -11.19
CA ASN A 128 -10.78 13.66 -10.46
C ASN A 128 -10.65 12.17 -10.80
N PRO A 129 -9.55 11.73 -11.44
CA PRO A 129 -9.37 10.35 -11.88
C PRO A 129 -9.48 9.30 -10.76
N VAL A 130 -9.20 9.69 -9.50
CA VAL A 130 -9.33 8.81 -8.33
C VAL A 130 -10.78 8.34 -8.11
N PHE A 131 -11.77 9.08 -8.60
CA PHE A 131 -13.18 8.72 -8.49
C PHE A 131 -13.76 8.16 -9.80
N GLU A 132 -12.99 8.10 -10.89
CA GLU A 132 -13.40 7.51 -12.16
C GLU A 132 -13.25 5.98 -12.15
N LYS A 133 -14.08 5.32 -11.34
CA LYS A 133 -13.96 3.87 -11.08
C LYS A 133 -15.04 3.02 -11.76
N PHE A 134 -16.04 3.61 -12.43
CA PHE A 134 -17.09 2.88 -13.16
C PHE A 134 -16.65 2.51 -14.58
N THR A 135 -15.72 1.57 -14.67
CA THR A 135 -15.17 1.06 -15.94
C THR A 135 -15.51 -0.41 -16.14
N GLU A 136 -15.55 -0.88 -17.39
CA GLU A 136 -15.80 -2.31 -17.69
C GLU A 136 -14.77 -3.24 -17.03
N ARG A 137 -13.49 -2.83 -16.97
CA ARG A 137 -12.46 -3.55 -16.21
C ARG A 137 -12.85 -3.70 -14.75
N ASN A 138 -13.25 -2.60 -14.11
CA ASN A 138 -13.60 -2.60 -12.71
C ASN A 138 -14.88 -3.40 -12.42
N TRP A 139 -15.84 -3.43 -13.33
CA TRP A 139 -17.02 -4.28 -13.19
C TRP A 139 -16.70 -5.77 -13.26
N ARG A 140 -15.76 -6.18 -14.12
CA ARG A 140 -15.28 -7.58 -14.13
C ARG A 140 -14.60 -7.95 -12.81
N ILE A 141 -13.81 -7.04 -12.24
CA ILE A 141 -13.19 -7.22 -10.92
C ILE A 141 -14.25 -7.34 -9.81
N VAL A 142 -15.27 -6.47 -9.83
CA VAL A 142 -16.40 -6.51 -8.88
C VAL A 142 -17.16 -7.83 -8.97
N ALA A 143 -17.43 -8.32 -10.18
CA ALA A 143 -18.12 -9.59 -10.39
C ALA A 143 -17.31 -10.79 -9.86
N GLU A 144 -16.01 -10.84 -10.13
CA GLU A 144 -15.14 -11.91 -9.60
C GLU A 144 -15.04 -11.85 -8.07
N LEU A 145 -14.91 -10.64 -7.51
CA LEU A 145 -14.91 -10.43 -6.06
C LEU A 145 -16.22 -10.89 -5.42
N GLU A 146 -17.36 -10.64 -6.05
CA GLU A 146 -18.67 -11.10 -5.57
C GLU A 146 -18.76 -12.64 -5.57
N ALA A 147 -18.28 -13.30 -6.62
CA ALA A 147 -18.24 -14.77 -6.70
C ALA A 147 -17.34 -15.37 -5.60
N VAL A 148 -16.10 -14.89 -5.48
CA VAL A 148 -15.15 -15.36 -4.45
C VAL A 148 -15.66 -15.09 -3.04
N ALA A 149 -16.27 -13.93 -2.81
CA ALA A 149 -16.90 -13.60 -1.54
C ALA A 149 -18.05 -14.56 -1.19
N GLY A 150 -18.88 -14.92 -2.17
CA GLY A 150 -19.94 -15.91 -2.03
C GLY A 150 -19.41 -17.30 -1.65
N GLU A 151 -18.34 -17.77 -2.31
CA GLU A 151 -17.70 -19.06 -2.00
C GLU A 151 -17.07 -19.10 -0.60
N LEU A 152 -16.51 -17.97 -0.14
CA LEU A 152 -15.94 -17.84 1.20
C LEU A 152 -17.00 -17.61 2.29
N GLY A 153 -18.24 -17.29 1.92
CA GLY A 153 -19.27 -16.85 2.87
C GLY A 153 -18.88 -15.56 3.61
N ARG A 154 -18.13 -14.66 2.94
CA ARG A 154 -17.64 -13.40 3.53
C ARG A 154 -18.16 -12.19 2.74
N PRO A 155 -18.38 -11.03 3.38
CA PRO A 155 -18.66 -9.78 2.67
C PRO A 155 -17.53 -9.38 1.70
N MET A 156 -17.88 -8.84 0.53
CA MET A 156 -16.90 -8.38 -0.48
C MET A 156 -15.86 -7.42 0.10
N ALA A 157 -16.27 -6.49 0.96
CA ALA A 157 -15.37 -5.54 1.59
C ALA A 157 -14.29 -6.23 2.47
N GLN A 158 -14.65 -7.32 3.15
CA GLN A 158 -13.71 -8.10 3.96
C GLN A 158 -12.70 -8.82 3.07
N VAL A 159 -13.16 -9.45 1.99
CA VAL A 159 -12.30 -10.15 1.03
C VAL A 159 -11.34 -9.17 0.35
N ALA A 160 -11.80 -7.99 -0.07
CA ALA A 160 -10.95 -6.97 -0.68
C ALA A 160 -9.87 -6.43 0.27
N VAL A 161 -10.23 -6.16 1.53
CA VAL A 161 -9.27 -5.69 2.55
C VAL A 161 -8.28 -6.81 2.92
N ASN A 162 -8.74 -8.05 3.08
CA ASN A 162 -7.88 -9.20 3.34
C ASN A 162 -6.86 -9.39 2.21
N TRP A 163 -7.33 -9.36 0.96
CA TRP A 163 -6.48 -9.52 -0.21
C TRP A 163 -5.35 -8.49 -0.23
N VAL A 164 -5.67 -7.20 -0.03
CA VAL A 164 -4.65 -6.15 -0.09
C VAL A 164 -3.72 -6.14 1.13
N ALA A 165 -4.23 -6.50 2.32
CA ALA A 165 -3.42 -6.60 3.54
C ALA A 165 -2.34 -7.69 3.47
N ASN A 166 -2.55 -8.72 2.65
CA ASN A 166 -1.61 -9.84 2.49
C ASN A 166 -0.68 -9.68 1.28
N ARG A 167 -0.60 -8.50 0.66
CA ARG A 167 0.31 -8.26 -0.46
C ARG A 167 1.74 -8.01 0.02
N PRO A 168 2.77 -8.38 -0.76
CA PRO A 168 4.16 -8.15 -0.38
C PRO A 168 4.44 -6.69 -0.07
N GLY A 169 5.21 -6.44 1.00
CA GLY A 169 5.61 -5.10 1.44
C GLY A 169 4.51 -4.26 2.12
N VAL A 170 3.24 -4.72 2.13
CA VAL A 170 2.17 -4.04 2.86
C VAL A 170 2.39 -4.17 4.36
N ALA A 171 2.62 -3.03 5.01
CA ALA A 171 2.81 -2.92 6.45
C ALA A 171 1.49 -2.59 7.17
N THR A 172 0.60 -1.82 6.52
CA THR A 172 -0.70 -1.46 7.10
C THR A 172 -1.70 -1.06 6.03
N VAL A 173 -2.98 -1.22 6.35
CA VAL A 173 -4.11 -0.82 5.50
C VAL A 173 -4.95 0.21 6.24
N LEU A 174 -5.06 1.41 5.67
CA LEU A 174 -5.86 2.49 6.24
C LEU A 174 -7.34 2.26 5.91
N VAL A 175 -8.13 2.04 6.96
CA VAL A 175 -9.57 1.86 6.87
C VAL A 175 -10.30 3.08 7.41
N GLY A 176 -11.22 3.62 6.62
CA GLY A 176 -12.10 4.70 7.03
C GLY A 176 -13.46 4.14 7.45
N ALA A 177 -13.93 4.48 8.65
CA ALA A 177 -15.24 4.10 9.14
C ALA A 177 -15.94 5.31 9.77
N THR A 178 -17.18 5.57 9.35
CA THR A 178 -18.07 6.57 9.99
C THR A 178 -19.05 5.93 10.96
N LYS A 179 -19.14 4.59 10.96
CA LYS A 179 -19.96 3.78 11.87
C LYS A 179 -19.13 2.66 12.48
N LEU A 180 -19.38 2.31 13.74
CA LEU A 180 -18.66 1.21 14.43
C LEU A 180 -18.74 -0.12 13.67
N SER A 181 -19.89 -0.42 13.07
CA SER A 181 -20.08 -1.65 12.28
C SER A 181 -19.17 -1.73 11.05
N GLN A 182 -18.80 -0.58 10.46
CA GLN A 182 -17.84 -0.54 9.35
C GLN A 182 -16.43 -0.87 9.84
N LEU A 183 -16.03 -0.34 11.01
CA LEU A 183 -14.74 -0.65 11.62
C LEU A 183 -14.64 -2.13 11.98
N GLN A 184 -15.66 -2.68 12.65
CA GLN A 184 -15.72 -4.11 12.96
C GLN A 184 -15.69 -4.97 11.69
N GLY A 185 -16.42 -4.55 10.65
CA GLY A 185 -16.39 -5.18 9.35
C GLY A 185 -15.00 -5.20 8.73
N SER A 186 -14.24 -4.11 8.81
CA SER A 186 -12.85 -4.04 8.34
C SER A 186 -11.89 -4.88 9.15
N LEU A 187 -12.02 -4.91 10.49
CA LEU A 187 -11.16 -5.72 11.36
C LEU A 187 -11.36 -7.23 11.11
N ALA A 188 -12.60 -7.65 10.88
CA ALA A 188 -12.93 -9.03 10.54
C ALA A 188 -12.32 -9.52 9.21
N ALA A 189 -11.75 -8.61 8.41
CA ALA A 189 -10.93 -8.99 7.26
C ALA A 189 -9.66 -9.75 7.67
N LEU A 190 -9.21 -9.66 8.93
CA LEU A 190 -8.02 -10.37 9.42
C LEU A 190 -8.32 -11.78 9.96
N ASP A 191 -9.60 -12.14 10.09
CA ASP A 191 -10.03 -13.37 10.76
C ASP A 191 -10.09 -14.60 9.83
N PHE A 192 -9.58 -14.49 8.60
CA PHE A 192 -9.55 -15.59 7.64
C PHE A 192 -8.39 -15.43 6.66
N ALA A 193 -8.07 -16.51 5.95
CA ALA A 193 -7.16 -16.49 4.81
C ALA A 193 -7.95 -16.78 3.53
N ILE A 194 -7.60 -16.12 2.43
CA ILE A 194 -8.13 -16.45 1.11
C ILE A 194 -7.32 -17.65 0.59
N PRO A 195 -7.94 -18.81 0.28
CA PRO A 195 -7.26 -19.95 -0.33
C PRO A 195 -6.52 -19.55 -1.62
N ALA A 196 -5.40 -20.21 -1.90
CA ALA A 196 -4.53 -19.85 -3.02
C ALA A 196 -5.26 -19.83 -4.37
N GLU A 197 -6.21 -20.74 -4.58
CA GLU A 197 -7.01 -20.84 -5.79
C GLU A 197 -7.93 -19.62 -5.97
N LEU A 198 -8.54 -19.16 -4.88
CA LEU A 198 -9.42 -17.99 -4.89
C LEU A 198 -8.61 -16.69 -5.00
N ALA A 199 -7.45 -16.62 -4.35
CA ALA A 199 -6.53 -15.50 -4.48
C ALA A 199 -6.04 -15.37 -5.93
N ALA A 200 -5.67 -16.48 -6.58
CA ALA A 200 -5.25 -16.50 -7.98
C ALA A 200 -6.35 -16.01 -8.94
N ARG A 201 -7.62 -16.33 -8.67
CA ARG A 201 -8.76 -15.80 -9.44
C ARG A 201 -8.88 -14.28 -9.34
N LEU A 202 -8.80 -13.75 -8.12
CA LEU A 202 -8.81 -12.30 -7.89
C LEU A 202 -7.62 -11.61 -8.56
N GLU A 203 -6.44 -12.21 -8.48
CA GLU A 203 -5.22 -11.71 -9.13
C GLU A 203 -5.35 -11.69 -10.66
N ALA A 204 -5.89 -12.75 -11.26
CA ALA A 204 -6.09 -12.83 -12.70
C ALA A 204 -7.13 -11.82 -13.19
N ALA A 205 -8.25 -11.68 -12.49
CA ALA A 205 -9.30 -10.72 -12.85
C ALA A 205 -8.85 -9.26 -12.73
N SER A 206 -7.95 -8.98 -11.78
CA SER A 206 -7.46 -7.62 -11.51
C SER A 206 -6.10 -7.30 -12.13
N ALA A 207 -5.45 -8.25 -12.80
CA ALA A 207 -4.08 -8.10 -13.28
C ALA A 207 -3.85 -6.78 -14.03
N PRO A 208 -2.84 -5.98 -13.66
CA PRO A 208 -2.51 -4.79 -14.41
C PRO A 208 -1.99 -5.20 -15.79
N GLN A 209 -2.33 -4.43 -16.83
CA GLN A 209 -1.65 -4.57 -18.12
C GLN A 209 -0.30 -3.85 -18.02
N PRO A 210 0.84 -4.53 -18.16
CA PRO A 210 2.13 -3.89 -18.05
C PRO A 210 2.32 -2.94 -19.24
N GLY A 211 2.48 -1.65 -18.95
CA GLY A 211 2.93 -0.66 -19.93
C GLY A 211 4.44 -0.73 -20.16
N TYR A 212 4.95 -0.01 -21.15
CA TYR A 212 6.40 0.23 -21.26
C TYR A 212 6.89 1.07 -20.06
N PRO A 213 8.07 0.79 -19.45
CA PRO A 213 9.03 -0.28 -19.80
C PRO A 213 8.75 -1.62 -19.10
N TYR A 214 7.72 -1.72 -18.27
CA TYR A 214 7.45 -2.90 -17.42
C TYR A 214 7.15 -4.18 -18.19
N THR A 215 6.81 -4.09 -19.48
CA THR A 215 6.74 -5.26 -20.37
C THR A 215 8.04 -6.06 -20.41
N PHE A 216 9.20 -5.41 -20.23
CA PHE A 216 10.50 -6.09 -20.15
C PHE A 216 10.65 -6.98 -18.90
N PHE A 217 9.84 -6.78 -17.87
CA PHE A 217 9.82 -7.60 -16.66
C PHE A 217 8.81 -8.75 -16.71
N SER A 218 8.08 -8.90 -17.83
CA SER A 218 7.18 -10.04 -18.03
C SER A 218 7.92 -11.38 -18.09
N PRO A 219 7.28 -12.51 -17.74
CA PRO A 219 7.89 -13.83 -17.83
C PRO A 219 8.46 -14.16 -19.22
N ALA A 220 7.80 -13.72 -20.29
CA ALA A 220 8.27 -13.94 -21.66
C ALA A 220 9.59 -13.18 -21.94
N MET A 221 9.66 -11.90 -21.56
CA MET A 221 10.87 -11.09 -21.76
C MET A 221 12.01 -11.56 -20.85
N GLN A 222 11.74 -11.84 -19.58
CA GLN A 222 12.73 -12.37 -18.64
C GLN A 222 13.22 -13.77 -19.04
N GLY A 223 12.35 -14.61 -19.60
CA GLY A 223 12.73 -15.89 -20.20
C GLY A 223 13.72 -15.71 -21.36
N MET A 224 13.52 -14.71 -22.22
CA MET A 224 14.50 -14.39 -23.28
C MET A 224 15.83 -13.88 -22.72
N VAL A 225 15.80 -13.02 -21.70
CA VAL A 225 17.02 -12.49 -21.03
C VAL A 225 17.84 -13.61 -20.39
N THR A 226 17.17 -14.59 -19.78
CA THR A 226 17.81 -15.72 -19.08
C THR A 226 18.09 -16.92 -19.99
N GLY A 227 17.79 -16.83 -21.29
CA GLY A 227 17.96 -17.95 -22.22
C GLY A 227 17.07 -19.16 -21.89
N GLY A 228 15.92 -18.93 -21.24
CA GLY A 228 14.99 -19.97 -20.78
C GLY A 228 15.41 -20.67 -19.49
N ALA A 229 16.50 -20.25 -18.85
CA ALA A 229 16.93 -20.81 -17.57
C ALA A 229 16.05 -20.31 -16.42
N THR A 230 15.72 -21.20 -15.48
CA THR A 230 15.14 -20.79 -14.20
C THR A 230 16.23 -20.13 -13.36
N VAL A 231 16.10 -18.82 -13.15
CA VAL A 231 17.02 -18.01 -12.34
C VAL A 231 16.26 -17.53 -11.10
N GLY A 232 16.78 -17.82 -9.92
CA GLY A 232 16.24 -17.29 -8.65
C GLY A 232 16.78 -15.90 -8.34
N ASP A 233 16.21 -15.25 -7.32
CA ASP A 233 16.79 -14.03 -6.76
C ASP A 233 18.20 -14.29 -6.21
N LYS A 234 18.96 -13.20 -6.00
CA LYS A 234 20.30 -13.26 -5.38
C LYS A 234 20.21 -14.04 -4.05
N PRO A 235 21.26 -14.81 -3.67
CA PRO A 235 21.30 -15.48 -2.39
C PRO A 235 21.05 -14.48 -1.24
N PRO A 236 20.37 -14.88 -0.15
CA PRO A 236 20.11 -14.02 1.01
C PRO A 236 21.35 -13.31 1.57
N ALA A 237 22.54 -13.88 1.36
CA ALA A 237 23.83 -13.34 1.80
C ALA A 237 24.38 -12.15 0.98
N TYR A 238 23.66 -11.64 -0.04
CA TYR A 238 24.17 -10.58 -0.93
C TYR A 238 23.93 -9.14 -0.43
N LEU A 239 23.08 -8.94 0.58
CA LEU A 239 22.92 -7.68 1.30
C LEU A 239 23.24 -7.93 2.79
N PRO A 240 23.93 -7.01 3.49
CA PRO A 240 24.14 -7.15 4.92
C PRO A 240 22.79 -7.01 5.66
N ASP A 241 22.54 -7.88 6.63
CA ASP A 241 21.42 -7.72 7.56
C ASP A 241 21.54 -6.37 8.27
N ARG A 242 20.60 -5.45 8.02
CA ARG A 242 20.44 -4.27 8.85
C ARG A 242 19.58 -4.63 10.05
N THR A 243 20.23 -5.07 11.11
CA THR A 243 19.59 -5.23 12.42
C THR A 243 19.55 -3.88 13.13
N VAL A 244 18.35 -3.38 13.39
CA VAL A 244 18.14 -2.24 14.30
C VAL A 244 17.84 -2.81 15.67
N ALA A 245 18.74 -2.60 16.63
CA ALA A 245 18.49 -2.97 18.01
C ALA A 245 17.40 -2.06 18.60
N ALA A 246 16.25 -2.64 18.96
CA ALA A 246 15.24 -1.93 19.73
C ALA A 246 15.71 -1.84 21.19
N ALA A 247 16.15 -0.66 21.62
CA ALA A 247 16.23 -0.33 23.04
C ALA A 247 14.81 0.08 23.49
N GLY A 248 13.97 -0.91 23.80
CA GLY A 248 12.73 -0.65 24.51
C GLY A 248 13.08 -0.22 25.93
N ALA A 249 12.66 0.97 26.34
CA ALA A 249 12.56 1.31 27.74
C ALA A 249 11.46 0.43 28.35
N SER A 250 11.85 -0.73 28.89
CA SER A 250 10.99 -1.46 29.80
C SER A 250 10.77 -0.58 31.02
N VAL A 251 9.50 -0.26 31.30
CA VAL A 251 9.11 0.22 32.62
C VAL A 251 9.28 -0.98 33.55
N ASP A 252 10.31 -0.96 34.38
CA ASP A 252 10.46 -1.95 35.44
C ASP A 252 9.30 -1.77 36.42
N ALA A 253 8.42 -2.76 36.48
CA ALA A 253 7.32 -2.83 37.44
C ALA A 253 7.79 -3.29 38.83
N SER A 254 8.97 -2.85 39.28
CA SER A 254 9.56 -3.25 40.57
C SER A 254 9.55 -2.17 41.65
N ASP A 255 9.03 -0.97 41.38
CA ASP A 255 8.92 0.11 42.39
C ASP A 255 7.48 0.35 42.91
N ALA A 256 6.62 -0.67 42.90
CA ALA A 256 5.25 -0.58 43.46
C ALA A 256 5.04 -1.34 44.78
N GLU A 257 6.07 -1.93 45.38
CA GLU A 257 5.99 -2.50 46.74
C GLU A 257 7.27 -2.24 47.55
N ALA A 258 7.40 -1.04 48.11
CA ALA A 258 8.11 -0.78 49.37
C ALA A 258 7.91 0.69 49.83
N GLY A 259 7.17 0.89 50.93
CA GLY A 259 7.20 2.13 51.73
C GLY A 259 5.93 2.95 51.73
#